data_AF-A0A2G5RF92-F1
#
_entry.id   AF-A0A2G5RF92-F1
#
_cell.length_a   1.000
_cell.length_b   1.000
_cell.length_c   1.000
_cell.angle_alpha   90.00
_cell.angle_beta   90.00
_cell.angle_gamma   90.00
#
_symmetry.space_group_name_H-M   'P 1'
#
loop_
_entity.id
_entity.type
_entity.pdbx_description
1 polymer ?
#
loop_
_entity_poly.entity_id
_entity_poly.type
_entity_poly.pdbx_seq_one_letter_code
_entity_poly.pdbx_strand_id
1 'polypeptide(L)'
;MSFKRVAAVSALTVVAAIGLAGCTSTKKALGMDKVVPDEFRVVSKAPLVVPPDYSLRPPAPGEPRPQELQPESAARAALIGQSNAAGRSEGEKLLVARAGSDKADPLIRFVVDDETGDLAHKDESFASKVMFWKKGQKTTNVTTAAEAGANAPMEVDAAAEEARLKKLVGTGGVVISREKKGGIKLPGL
;
A
#
# COMPACT_ATOMS: atom_id res chain seq x y z
N MET A 1 40.20 14.95 -57.26
CA MET A 1 39.57 13.65 -56.91
C MET A 1 38.08 13.74 -57.20
N SER A 2 37.55 12.78 -57.96
CA SER A 2 36.22 12.85 -58.58
C SER A 2 35.09 12.90 -57.56
N PHE A 3 34.31 13.98 -57.55
CA PHE A 3 33.12 14.22 -56.70
C PHE A 3 32.13 13.02 -56.70
N LYS A 4 32.07 12.30 -57.83
CA LYS A 4 31.22 11.10 -57.99
C LYS A 4 31.65 9.94 -57.09
N ARG A 5 32.96 9.82 -56.79
CA ARG A 5 33.49 8.77 -55.89
C ARG A 5 33.19 9.09 -54.43
N VAL A 6 33.23 10.37 -54.04
CA VAL A 6 32.89 10.80 -52.67
C VAL A 6 31.40 10.59 -52.39
N ALA A 7 30.52 10.95 -53.34
CA ALA A 7 29.09 10.75 -53.23
C ALA A 7 28.68 9.26 -53.16
N ALA A 8 29.36 8.39 -53.92
CA ALA A 8 29.10 6.95 -53.88
C ALA A 8 29.50 6.31 -52.55
N VAL A 9 30.65 6.74 -51.98
CA VAL A 9 31.11 6.25 -50.67
C VAL A 9 30.19 6.73 -49.55
N SER A 10 29.74 7.98 -49.58
CA SER A 10 28.79 8.49 -48.58
C SER A 10 27.42 7.81 -48.65
N ALA A 11 26.94 7.47 -49.85
CA ALA A 11 25.69 6.73 -49.99
C ALA A 11 25.81 5.31 -49.42
N LEU A 12 26.94 4.63 -49.66
CA LEU A 12 27.20 3.29 -49.15
C LEU A 12 27.29 3.26 -47.61
N THR A 13 27.91 4.26 -47.00
CA THR A 13 28.02 4.34 -45.53
C THR A 13 26.67 4.60 -44.86
N VAL A 14 25.80 5.42 -45.47
CA VAL A 14 24.44 5.65 -44.98
C VAL A 14 23.59 4.38 -45.05
N VAL A 15 23.66 3.63 -46.15
CA VAL A 15 22.94 2.36 -46.29
C VAL A 15 23.44 1.32 -45.28
N ALA A 16 24.76 1.23 -45.06
CA ALA A 16 25.33 0.35 -44.05
C ALA A 16 24.85 0.71 -42.64
N ALA A 17 24.82 2.00 -42.28
CA ALA A 17 24.36 2.46 -40.97
C ALA A 17 22.88 2.11 -40.70
N ILE A 18 22.02 2.19 -41.71
CA ILE A 18 20.60 1.79 -41.60
C ILE A 18 20.46 0.27 -41.41
N GLY A 19 21.32 -0.53 -42.06
CA GLY A 19 21.34 -1.99 -41.91
C GLY A 19 21.67 -2.46 -40.48
N LEU A 20 22.58 -1.77 -39.78
CA LEU A 20 22.94 -2.13 -38.40
C LEU A 20 21.81 -1.85 -37.38
N ALA A 21 20.95 -0.86 -37.63
CA ALA A 21 19.81 -0.57 -36.73
C ALA A 21 18.80 -1.73 -36.66
N GLY A 22 18.63 -2.47 -37.78
CA GLY A 22 17.73 -3.62 -37.87
C GLY A 22 18.16 -4.83 -37.02
N CYS A 23 19.46 -4.98 -36.75
CA CYS A 23 19.99 -6.10 -35.97
C CYS A 23 19.58 -6.06 -34.48
N THR A 24 19.19 -4.90 -33.96
CA THR A 24 18.75 -4.75 -32.56
C THR A 24 17.35 -5.31 -32.33
N SER A 25 16.45 -5.11 -33.30
CA SER A 25 15.07 -5.61 -33.25
C SER A 25 15.00 -7.12 -33.45
N THR A 26 15.83 -7.66 -34.35
CA THR A 26 15.92 -9.11 -34.57
C THR A 26 16.48 -9.85 -33.36
N LYS A 27 17.47 -9.28 -32.64
CA LYS A 27 17.97 -9.84 -31.37
C LYS A 27 16.86 -10.00 -30.33
N LYS A 28 15.96 -9.02 -30.24
CA LYS A 28 14.80 -9.05 -29.33
C LYS A 28 13.75 -10.06 -29.79
N ALA A 29 13.48 -10.17 -31.09
CA ALA A 29 12.55 -11.14 -31.67
C ALA A 29 13.05 -12.59 -31.58
N LEU A 30 14.37 -12.80 -31.65
CA LEU A 30 15.03 -14.10 -31.49
C LEU A 30 15.20 -14.51 -30.02
N GLY A 31 14.70 -13.72 -29.06
CA GLY A 31 14.74 -14.04 -27.63
C GLY A 31 16.14 -14.00 -27.00
N MET A 32 17.11 -13.35 -27.67
CA MET A 32 18.48 -13.20 -27.16
C MET A 32 18.62 -12.08 -26.13
N ASP A 33 17.55 -11.32 -25.86
CA ASP A 33 17.48 -10.36 -24.76
C ASP A 33 16.73 -10.96 -23.57
N LYS A 34 17.28 -10.75 -22.37
CA LYS A 34 16.70 -11.22 -21.12
C LYS A 34 15.42 -10.42 -20.81
N VAL A 35 14.27 -10.98 -21.14
CA VAL A 35 12.98 -10.49 -20.64
C VAL A 35 12.80 -11.06 -19.25
N VAL A 36 12.99 -10.23 -18.22
CA VAL A 36 12.67 -10.60 -16.84
C VAL A 36 11.15 -10.47 -16.69
N PRO A 37 10.43 -11.54 -16.33
CA PRO A 37 9.00 -11.45 -16.05
C PRO A 37 8.74 -10.45 -14.93
N ASP A 38 7.72 -9.62 -15.12
CA ASP A 38 7.27 -8.65 -14.13
C ASP A 38 6.85 -9.36 -12.84
N GLU A 39 7.52 -9.02 -11.74
CA GLU A 39 7.36 -9.63 -10.42
C GLU A 39 5.95 -9.49 -9.83
N PHE A 40 5.14 -8.57 -10.34
CA PHE A 40 3.73 -8.42 -9.96
C PHE A 40 2.77 -9.23 -10.83
N ARG A 41 3.24 -9.80 -11.93
CA ARG A 41 2.45 -10.63 -12.86
C ARG A 41 2.77 -12.11 -12.75
N VAL A 42 3.79 -12.49 -11.99
CA VAL A 42 4.15 -13.89 -11.74
C VAL A 42 3.37 -14.39 -10.52
N VAL A 43 2.33 -15.19 -10.77
CA VAL A 43 1.62 -15.92 -9.72
C VAL A 43 2.49 -17.10 -9.27
N SER A 44 2.80 -17.19 -7.97
CA SER A 44 3.46 -18.37 -7.42
C SER A 44 2.50 -19.55 -7.43
N LYS A 45 2.84 -20.58 -8.20
CA LYS A 45 2.09 -21.85 -8.21
C LYS A 45 2.56 -22.67 -7.02
N ALA A 46 1.63 -23.18 -6.22
CA ALA A 46 1.97 -24.09 -5.14
C ALA A 46 2.76 -25.30 -5.68
N PRO A 47 3.82 -25.76 -4.97
CA PRO A 47 4.60 -26.90 -5.41
C PRO A 47 3.71 -28.14 -5.58
N LEU A 48 3.85 -28.81 -6.72
CA LEU A 48 3.14 -30.05 -7.03
C LEU A 48 3.78 -31.18 -6.23
N VAL A 49 3.36 -31.36 -4.98
CA VAL A 49 3.68 -32.56 -4.21
C VAL A 49 2.68 -33.62 -4.60
N VAL A 50 3.19 -34.75 -5.11
CA VAL A 50 2.36 -35.93 -5.39
C VAL A 50 1.96 -36.53 -4.04
N PRO A 51 0.66 -36.53 -3.66
CA PRO A 51 0.22 -37.15 -2.42
C PRO A 51 0.47 -38.68 -2.47
N PRO A 52 0.75 -39.31 -1.32
CA PRO A 52 1.00 -40.75 -1.25
C PRO A 52 -0.21 -41.64 -1.60
N ASP A 53 -1.41 -41.06 -1.73
CA ASP A 53 -2.62 -41.76 -2.17
C ASP A 53 -3.00 -41.37 -3.62
N TYR A 54 -2.77 -42.30 -4.54
CA TYR A 54 -3.16 -42.24 -5.95
C TYR A 54 -4.64 -42.60 -6.20
N SER A 55 -5.47 -42.67 -5.15
CA SER A 55 -6.85 -43.16 -5.19
C SER A 55 -7.91 -42.06 -5.33
N LEU A 56 -7.52 -40.86 -5.77
CA LEU A 56 -8.49 -39.81 -6.08
C LEU A 56 -9.19 -40.14 -7.39
N ARG A 57 -10.50 -40.41 -7.30
CA ARG A 57 -11.41 -40.47 -8.45
C ARG A 57 -11.20 -39.20 -9.29
N PRO A 58 -10.91 -39.31 -10.61
CA PRO A 58 -10.78 -38.14 -11.45
C PRO A 58 -12.00 -37.23 -11.28
N PRO A 59 -11.79 -35.92 -11.05
CA PRO A 59 -12.91 -34.99 -10.94
C PRO A 59 -13.75 -35.09 -12.21
N ALA A 60 -15.08 -35.12 -12.06
CA ALA A 60 -15.97 -35.21 -13.19
C ALA A 60 -15.72 -34.01 -14.13
N PRO A 61 -15.75 -34.21 -15.46
CA PRO A 61 -15.62 -33.12 -16.40
C PRO A 61 -16.66 -32.03 -16.12
N GLY A 62 -16.23 -30.84 -15.70
CA GLY A 62 -17.10 -29.70 -15.42
C GLY A 62 -17.19 -29.24 -13.95
N GLU A 63 -16.59 -29.96 -12.99
CA GLU A 63 -16.51 -29.51 -11.59
C GLU A 63 -15.50 -28.34 -11.45
N PRO A 64 -15.82 -27.25 -10.71
CA PRO A 64 -14.87 -26.17 -10.48
C PRO A 64 -13.60 -26.69 -9.81
N ARG A 65 -12.44 -26.42 -10.44
CA ARG A 65 -11.13 -26.84 -9.94
C ARG A 65 -10.84 -26.12 -8.62
N PRO A 66 -10.53 -26.84 -7.52
CA PRO A 66 -10.18 -26.21 -6.23
C PRO A 66 -8.96 -25.28 -6.28
N GLN A 67 -8.11 -25.40 -7.32
CA GLN A 67 -6.95 -24.53 -7.56
C GLN A 67 -7.29 -23.16 -8.21
N GLU A 68 -8.56 -22.84 -8.49
CA GLU A 68 -8.98 -21.54 -9.05
C GLU A 68 -9.50 -20.55 -7.99
N LEU A 69 -9.01 -20.60 -6.76
CA LEU A 69 -9.15 -19.42 -5.90
C LEU A 69 -8.33 -18.29 -6.55
N GLN A 70 -9.03 -17.31 -7.09
CA GLN A 70 -8.43 -16.10 -7.62
C GLN A 70 -7.47 -15.52 -6.56
N PRO A 71 -6.22 -15.17 -6.91
CA PRO A 71 -5.21 -14.73 -5.96
C PRO A 71 -5.69 -13.54 -5.12
N GLU A 72 -6.59 -12.70 -5.65
CA GLU A 72 -7.26 -11.61 -4.97
C GLU A 72 -8.17 -12.10 -3.83
N SER A 73 -8.90 -13.19 -4.05
CA SER A 73 -9.76 -13.81 -3.03
C SER A 73 -8.95 -14.48 -1.93
N ALA A 74 -7.85 -15.14 -2.29
CA ALA A 74 -6.91 -15.75 -1.35
C ALA A 74 -6.14 -14.70 -0.54
N ALA A 75 -5.68 -13.62 -1.18
CA ALA A 75 -5.04 -12.49 -0.51
C ALA A 75 -6.02 -11.77 0.42
N ARG A 76 -7.27 -11.56 0.00
CA ARG A 76 -8.33 -11.00 0.86
C ARG A 76 -8.58 -11.87 2.09
N ALA A 77 -8.68 -13.19 1.91
CA ALA A 77 -8.85 -14.13 3.01
C ALA A 77 -7.63 -14.13 3.96
N ALA A 78 -6.41 -14.00 3.43
CA ALA A 78 -5.19 -13.93 4.22
C ALA A 78 -5.03 -12.60 4.98
N LEU A 79 -5.32 -11.46 4.33
CA LEU A 79 -5.21 -10.13 4.90
C LEU A 79 -6.28 -9.83 5.94
N ILE A 80 -7.53 -10.21 5.64
CA ILE A 80 -8.65 -9.99 6.57
C ILE A 80 -8.66 -11.07 7.65
N GLY A 81 -8.14 -12.27 7.33
CA GLY A 81 -8.05 -13.41 8.24
C GLY A 81 -9.42 -13.91 8.70
N GLN A 82 -9.45 -15.06 9.36
CA GLN A 82 -10.61 -15.52 10.15
C GLN A 82 -10.81 -14.70 11.44
N SER A 83 -10.51 -13.40 11.39
CA SER A 83 -10.50 -12.48 12.55
C SER A 83 -11.88 -12.32 13.21
N ASN A 84 -12.94 -12.72 12.52
CA ASN A 84 -14.30 -12.69 13.05
C ASN A 84 -14.65 -13.86 13.99
N ALA A 85 -13.85 -14.94 14.05
CA ALA A 85 -14.24 -16.15 14.77
C ALA A 85 -13.25 -16.63 15.85
N ALA A 86 -11.97 -16.25 15.78
CA ALA A 86 -10.97 -16.74 16.73
C ALA A 86 -11.01 -15.95 18.06
N GLY A 87 -11.64 -16.53 19.09
CA GLY A 87 -11.44 -16.13 20.49
C GLY A 87 -12.46 -15.19 21.13
N ARG A 88 -13.69 -15.05 20.58
CA ARG A 88 -14.75 -14.28 21.26
C ARG A 88 -15.42 -15.10 22.35
N SER A 89 -15.60 -14.49 23.52
CA SER A 89 -16.36 -15.09 24.62
C SER A 89 -17.85 -15.26 24.23
N GLU A 90 -18.55 -16.20 24.86
CA GLU A 90 -19.99 -16.40 24.62
C GLU A 90 -20.81 -15.13 24.92
N GLY A 91 -20.37 -14.33 25.90
CA GLY A 91 -20.99 -13.04 26.23
C GLY A 91 -20.86 -12.02 25.10
N GLU A 92 -19.70 -11.93 24.44
CA GLU A 92 -19.51 -11.05 23.28
C GLU A 92 -20.34 -11.50 22.08
N LYS A 93 -20.42 -12.81 21.82
CA LYS A 93 -21.26 -13.34 20.74
C LYS A 93 -22.74 -12.97 20.96
N LEU A 94 -23.24 -13.12 22.19
CA LEU A 94 -24.61 -12.75 22.53
C LEU A 94 -24.85 -11.24 22.44
N LEU A 95 -23.89 -10.43 22.86
CA LEU A 95 -23.99 -8.97 22.75
C LEU A 95 -24.03 -8.53 21.28
N VAL A 96 -23.17 -9.08 20.43
CA VAL A 96 -23.08 -8.78 19.00
C VAL A 96 -24.31 -9.29 18.24
N ALA A 97 -24.81 -10.47 18.58
CA ALA A 97 -26.07 -10.99 18.05
C ALA A 97 -27.25 -10.06 18.41
N ARG A 98 -27.33 -9.59 19.66
CA ARG A 98 -28.34 -8.61 20.08
C ARG A 98 -28.17 -7.24 19.42
N ALA A 99 -26.93 -6.84 19.14
CA ALA A 99 -26.62 -5.63 18.39
C ALA A 99 -26.99 -5.73 16.90
N GLY A 100 -27.47 -6.89 16.44
CA GLY A 100 -27.96 -7.07 15.08
C GLY A 100 -26.85 -7.24 14.04
N SER A 101 -25.69 -7.79 14.43
CA SER A 101 -24.58 -8.04 13.50
C SER A 101 -24.99 -8.87 12.27
N ASP A 102 -25.99 -9.74 12.39
CA ASP A 102 -26.51 -10.56 11.29
C ASP A 102 -27.24 -9.73 10.21
N LYS A 103 -27.59 -8.48 10.52
CA LYS A 103 -28.26 -7.52 9.62
C LYS A 103 -27.32 -6.45 9.07
N ALA A 104 -26.01 -6.55 9.32
CA ALA A 104 -25.05 -5.58 8.82
C ALA A 104 -24.98 -5.64 7.30
N ASP A 105 -25.16 -4.50 6.63
CA ASP A 105 -25.00 -4.41 5.18
C ASP A 105 -23.52 -4.60 4.80
N PRO A 106 -23.16 -5.60 3.97
CA PRO A 106 -21.79 -5.79 3.52
C PRO A 106 -21.23 -4.60 2.73
N LEU A 107 -22.08 -3.75 2.16
CA LEU A 107 -21.71 -2.54 1.41
C LEU A 107 -21.70 -1.27 2.27
N ILE A 108 -21.92 -1.35 3.58
CA ILE A 108 -22.01 -0.16 4.45
C ILE A 108 -20.80 0.78 4.32
N ARG A 109 -19.60 0.25 4.04
CA ARG A 109 -18.41 1.08 3.79
C ARG A 109 -18.58 1.98 2.58
N PHE A 110 -19.13 1.46 1.48
CA PHE A 110 -19.38 2.25 0.29
C PHE A 110 -20.45 3.32 0.54
N VAL A 111 -21.49 2.99 1.31
CA VAL A 111 -22.54 3.96 1.67
C VAL A 111 -21.95 5.08 2.53
N VAL A 112 -21.17 4.74 3.56
CA VAL A 112 -20.49 5.74 4.40
C VAL A 112 -19.52 6.58 3.58
N ASP A 113 -18.73 5.97 2.70
CA ASP A 113 -17.79 6.70 1.85
C ASP A 113 -18.51 7.67 0.90
N ASP A 114 -19.66 7.28 0.34
CA ASP A 114 -20.51 8.14 -0.49
C ASP A 114 -21.12 9.29 0.32
N GLU A 115 -21.66 9.00 1.51
CA GLU A 115 -22.24 10.01 2.41
C GLU A 115 -21.20 10.98 3.01
N THR A 116 -19.96 10.50 3.22
CA THR A 116 -18.89 11.28 3.90
C THR A 116 -17.81 11.80 2.96
N GLY A 117 -17.89 11.52 1.67
CA GLY A 117 -16.90 11.98 0.67
C GLY A 117 -16.70 13.51 0.66
N ASP A 118 -17.77 14.26 0.97
CA ASP A 118 -17.74 15.73 1.07
C ASP A 118 -16.98 16.25 2.30
N LEU A 119 -16.82 15.44 3.36
CA LEU A 119 -16.06 15.85 4.56
C LEU A 119 -14.55 15.89 4.29
N ALA A 120 -14.05 15.02 3.40
CA ALA A 120 -12.64 15.01 3.03
C ALA A 120 -12.21 16.24 2.22
N HIS A 121 -13.16 16.91 1.56
CA HIS A 121 -12.91 18.06 0.69
C HIS A 121 -13.58 19.35 1.18
N LYS A 122 -13.98 19.40 2.45
CA LYS A 122 -14.68 20.56 3.00
C LYS A 122 -13.76 21.77 3.02
N ASP A 123 -14.10 22.78 2.21
CA ASP A 123 -13.45 24.08 2.26
C ASP A 123 -13.48 24.65 3.68
N GLU A 124 -12.39 25.30 4.09
CA GLU A 124 -12.35 26.00 5.38
C GLU A 124 -13.57 26.92 5.51
N SER A 125 -14.27 26.75 6.63
CA SER A 125 -15.46 27.54 6.93
C SER A 125 -15.15 29.03 6.85
N PHE A 126 -16.13 29.85 6.46
CA PHE A 126 -15.97 31.30 6.43
C PHE A 126 -15.49 31.84 7.80
N ALA A 127 -16.00 31.27 8.90
CA ALA A 127 -15.56 31.62 10.24
C ALA A 127 -14.07 31.33 10.46
N SER A 128 -13.56 30.18 10.00
CA SER A 128 -12.13 29.86 10.05
C SER A 128 -11.30 30.85 9.22
N LYS A 129 -11.74 31.19 8.01
CA LYS A 129 -11.05 32.17 7.15
C LYS A 129 -10.98 33.55 7.78
N VAL A 130 -12.03 33.98 8.49
CA VAL A 130 -12.06 35.26 9.21
C VAL A 130 -11.19 35.19 10.47
N MET A 131 -11.31 34.14 11.28
CA MET A 131 -10.50 34.01 12.50
C MET A 131 -9.00 33.89 12.22
N PHE A 132 -8.62 33.30 11.09
CA PHE A 132 -7.24 33.02 10.71
C PHE A 132 -6.76 33.83 9.49
N TRP A 133 -7.35 35.01 9.23
CA TRP A 133 -7.00 35.84 8.07
C TRP A 133 -5.55 36.32 8.05
N LYS A 134 -4.85 36.27 9.20
CA LYS A 134 -3.51 36.86 9.38
C LYS A 134 -2.41 35.83 9.16
N LYS A 135 -1.69 35.97 8.05
CA LYS A 135 -0.52 35.15 7.69
C LYS A 135 0.53 35.17 8.80
N GLY A 136 0.74 34.03 9.47
CA GLY A 136 1.73 33.85 10.54
C GLY A 136 1.18 33.31 11.87
N GLN A 137 -0.14 33.24 12.06
CA GLN A 137 -0.73 32.44 13.15
C GLN A 137 -0.73 30.97 12.72
N LYS A 138 0.33 30.24 13.05
CA LYS A 138 0.37 28.77 12.92
C LYS A 138 -0.72 28.19 13.81
N THR A 139 -1.75 27.61 13.22
CA THR A 139 -2.57 26.62 13.91
C THR A 139 -1.68 25.42 14.20
N THR A 140 -1.65 24.96 15.45
CA THR A 140 -1.37 23.55 15.71
C THR A 140 -2.61 22.80 15.22
N ASN A 141 -2.68 22.52 13.92
CA ASN A 141 -3.54 21.45 13.44
C ASN A 141 -3.00 20.19 14.11
N VAL A 142 -3.61 19.78 15.21
CA VAL A 142 -3.52 18.40 15.65
C VAL A 142 -4.32 17.65 14.60
N THR A 143 -3.65 17.31 13.51
CA THR A 143 -4.19 16.38 12.51
C THR A 143 -4.43 15.08 13.27
N THR A 144 -5.65 14.90 13.77
CA THR A 144 -6.10 13.58 14.20
C THR A 144 -6.01 12.69 12.97
N ALA A 145 -5.50 11.47 13.15
CA ALA A 145 -5.08 10.54 12.09
C ALA A 145 -6.17 10.11 11.08
N ALA A 146 -7.36 10.74 11.11
CA ALA A 146 -8.43 10.59 10.14
C ALA A 146 -8.35 11.60 8.97
N GLU A 147 -7.59 12.69 9.10
CA GLU A 147 -7.58 13.81 8.12
C GLU A 147 -6.46 13.73 7.08
N ALA A 148 -5.54 12.79 7.22
CA ALA A 148 -4.58 12.43 6.19
C ALA A 148 -4.99 11.07 5.63
N GLY A 149 -5.54 11.07 4.42
CA GLY A 149 -5.77 9.84 3.66
C GLY A 149 -4.54 8.93 3.74
N ALA A 150 -4.76 7.64 3.96
CA ALA A 150 -3.72 6.64 4.01
C ALA A 150 -2.87 6.73 2.72
N ASN A 151 -1.61 7.17 2.85
CA ASN A 151 -0.54 7.27 1.82
C ASN A 151 -0.12 8.67 1.32
N ALA A 152 -0.33 9.76 2.06
CA ALA A 152 0.52 10.94 1.85
C ALA A 152 1.82 10.78 2.68
N PRO A 153 3.03 10.79 2.08
CA PRO A 153 4.26 10.97 2.84
C PRO A 153 4.14 12.33 3.53
N MET A 154 3.97 12.32 4.84
CA MET A 154 4.21 13.53 5.62
C MET A 154 5.71 13.77 5.53
N GLU A 155 6.11 14.63 4.61
CA GLU A 155 7.47 15.17 4.52
C GLU A 155 7.69 16.02 5.77
N VAL A 156 8.01 15.36 6.89
CA VAL A 156 8.43 16.02 8.11
C VAL A 156 9.82 16.57 7.84
N ASP A 157 9.88 17.89 7.61
CA ASP A 157 11.16 18.61 7.52
C ASP A 157 11.91 18.47 8.85
N ALA A 158 12.87 17.53 8.88
CA ALA A 158 13.64 17.18 10.06
C ALA A 158 14.37 18.40 10.64
N ALA A 159 14.82 19.34 9.80
CA ALA A 159 15.53 20.53 10.25
C ALA A 159 14.60 21.50 11.01
N ALA A 160 13.33 21.59 10.59
CA ALA A 160 12.34 22.42 11.24
C ALA A 160 11.91 21.86 12.61
N GLU A 161 11.77 20.54 12.74
CA GLU A 161 11.45 19.89 14.01
C GLU A 161 12.64 19.93 14.99
N GLU A 162 13.88 19.74 14.52
CA GLU A 162 15.07 19.90 15.39
C GLU A 162 15.21 21.32 15.94
N ALA A 163 14.99 22.35 15.12
CA ALA A 163 15.04 23.74 15.56
C ALA A 163 13.96 24.04 16.61
N ARG A 164 12.77 23.47 16.45
CA ARG A 164 11.67 23.55 17.44
C ARG A 164 12.05 22.83 18.73
N LEU A 165 12.52 21.59 18.65
CA LEU A 165 12.94 20.79 19.80
C LEU A 165 14.05 21.48 20.59
N LYS A 166 15.05 22.05 19.91
CA LYS A 166 16.15 22.79 20.56
C LYS A 166 15.67 24.05 21.28
N LYS A 167 14.65 24.73 20.75
CA LYS A 167 14.02 25.89 21.40
C LYS A 167 13.21 25.52 22.63
N LEU A 168 12.56 24.35 22.62
CA LEU A 168 11.73 23.85 23.73
C LEU A 168 12.55 23.17 24.84
N VAL A 169 13.61 22.45 24.49
CA VAL A 169 14.38 21.61 25.42
C VAL A 169 15.58 22.35 26.03
N GLY A 170 16.04 23.45 25.40
CA GLY A 170 17.28 24.12 25.80
C GLY A 170 18.51 23.21 25.58
N THR A 171 19.71 23.70 25.91
CA THR A 171 20.98 22.99 25.65
C THR A 171 21.32 21.89 26.66
N GLY A 172 20.39 21.52 27.55
CA GLY A 172 20.59 20.50 28.56
C GLY A 172 19.97 19.17 28.15
N GLY A 173 20.70 18.07 28.28
CA GLY A 173 20.17 16.74 28.02
C GLY A 173 19.05 16.37 29.01
N VAL A 174 17.89 15.95 28.49
CA VAL A 174 16.77 15.47 29.32
C VAL A 174 17.06 14.03 29.74
N VAL A 175 17.55 13.84 30.97
CA VAL A 175 17.70 12.52 31.56
C VAL A 175 16.41 12.16 32.29
N ILE A 176 15.59 11.30 31.68
CA ILE A 176 14.40 10.73 32.34
C ILE A 176 14.87 9.61 33.27
N SER A 177 15.12 9.91 34.55
CA SER A 177 15.32 8.90 35.58
C SER A 177 13.97 8.52 36.21
N ARG A 178 13.67 7.22 36.25
CA ARG A 178 12.54 6.70 37.02
C ARG A 178 13.01 6.59 38.47
N GLU A 179 12.66 7.55 39.32
CA GLU A 179 12.86 7.38 40.76
C GLU A 179 12.14 6.10 41.21
N LYS A 180 12.90 5.12 41.69
CA LYS A 180 12.37 3.91 42.34
C LYS A 180 11.75 4.34 43.67
N LYS A 181 10.51 4.84 43.63
CA LYS A 181 9.71 5.03 44.84
C LYS A 181 9.28 3.64 45.33
N GLY A 182 10.06 3.08 46.25
CA GLY A 182 9.85 1.77 46.87
C GLY A 182 8.70 1.75 47.88
N GLY A 183 7.51 2.15 47.45
CA GLY A 183 6.27 2.07 48.24
C GLY A 183 5.31 1.06 47.62
N ILE A 184 4.89 0.07 48.40
CA ILE A 184 3.84 -0.88 48.02
C ILE A 184 2.54 -0.07 47.83
N LYS A 185 2.06 0.04 46.58
CA LYS A 185 0.75 0.63 46.30
C LYS A 185 -0.32 -0.38 46.67
N LEU A 186 -0.97 -0.17 47.82
CA LEU A 186 -2.17 -0.93 48.19
C LEU A 186 -3.33 -0.49 47.26
N PRO A 187 -4.01 -1.43 46.59
CA PRO A 187 -5.17 -1.08 45.78
C PRO A 187 -6.38 -0.83 46.70
N GLY A 188 -6.96 0.38 46.62
CA GLY A 188 -8.33 0.61 47.08
C GLY A 188 -8.53 1.46 48.34
N LEU A 189 -7.75 2.52 48.56
CA LEU A 189 -8.20 3.72 49.30
C LEU A 189 -7.85 4.98 48.49
#